data_AF-A0A199V000-F1
#
_entry.id   AF-A0A199V000-F1
#
_cell.length_a   1.000
_cell.length_b   1.000
_cell.length_c   1.000
_cell.angle_alpha   90.00
_cell.angle_beta   90.00
_cell.angle_gamma   90.00
#
_symmetry.space_group_name_H-M   'P 1'
#
loop_
_entity.id
_entity.type
_entity.pdbx_description
1 polymer ?
#
loop_
_entity_poly.entity_id
_entity_poly.type
_entity_poly.pdbx_seq_one_letter_code
_entity_poly.pdbx_strand_id
1 'polypeptide(L)'
;MKPSGGGGGGGGGYLQHRAPEVPFHLLEITVISAQDLHPWSRRVRAYAAAWVRPDEKLHTQVDRSGNTNPTWNDKFVFRVDGAFLRSDTSAVTVSIHASRPRLAPRPDPVLGVVRVLLCSFLPRRVAALQVRRPASLRPQGILNVAVALLDPYILSMPLSRAPPAFVLKDLPMAAPRPRPVNRSGKRIDEEEEDDDDEGFEQDPEKGALMVDRSGPLEERRSAEMRERRELESKIEKWKTELSPEHDAAERKSRSRSRRSSCFCGGPDWER
;
A
#
# COMPACT_ATOMS: atom_id res chain seq x y z
N MET A 1 -47.70 -45.73 -41.19
CA MET A 1 -48.09 -44.31 -41.36
C MET A 1 -47.16 -43.46 -40.50
N LYS A 2 -46.42 -42.53 -41.12
CA LYS A 2 -45.76 -41.39 -40.44
C LYS A 2 -46.81 -40.33 -40.09
N PRO A 3 -46.53 -39.50 -39.09
CA PRO A 3 -46.19 -38.07 -39.33
C PRO A 3 -44.87 -37.72 -38.61
N SER A 4 -43.93 -36.89 -39.06
CA SER A 4 -43.90 -35.56 -39.69
C SER A 4 -44.31 -34.39 -38.78
N GLY A 5 -43.34 -33.55 -38.45
CA GLY A 5 -43.46 -32.21 -37.81
C GLY A 5 -42.56 -32.11 -36.59
N GLY A 6 -41.33 -31.59 -36.69
CA GLY A 6 -40.98 -30.15 -36.66
C GLY A 6 -40.41 -29.86 -35.26
N GLY A 7 -39.19 -29.40 -35.03
CA GLY A 7 -38.42 -28.31 -35.65
C GLY A 7 -38.11 -27.30 -34.52
N GLY A 8 -36.84 -26.94 -34.33
CA GLY A 8 -36.50 -25.68 -33.63
C GLY A 8 -35.37 -25.73 -32.58
N GLY A 9 -34.25 -25.09 -32.93
CA GLY A 9 -33.31 -24.41 -32.02
C GLY A 9 -32.32 -25.32 -31.30
N GLY A 10 -31.05 -25.48 -31.73
CA GLY A 10 -30.13 -24.39 -32.05
C GLY A 10 -29.89 -23.60 -30.76
N GLY A 11 -29.04 -24.07 -29.86
CA GLY A 11 -27.60 -23.87 -30.02
C GLY A 11 -27.24 -22.46 -29.59
N GLY A 12 -27.38 -22.18 -28.30
CA GLY A 12 -27.05 -20.90 -27.68
C GLY A 12 -26.58 -21.10 -26.25
N GLY A 13 -25.77 -22.14 -26.03
CA GLY A 13 -24.96 -22.23 -24.85
C GLY A 13 -24.00 -21.04 -24.91
N TYR A 14 -24.36 -19.95 -24.23
CA TYR A 14 -23.36 -19.04 -23.73
C TYR A 14 -22.44 -19.91 -22.90
N LEU A 15 -21.36 -20.39 -23.50
CA LEU A 15 -20.17 -20.75 -22.77
C LEU A 15 -19.87 -19.48 -21.99
N GLN A 16 -20.35 -19.44 -20.75
CA GLN A 16 -19.68 -18.69 -19.71
C GLN A 16 -18.25 -19.17 -19.84
N HIS A 17 -17.44 -18.37 -20.52
CA HIS A 17 -15.99 -18.44 -20.44
C HIS A 17 -15.72 -18.10 -18.98
N ARG A 18 -15.88 -19.11 -18.12
CA ARG A 18 -15.50 -19.09 -16.73
C ARG A 18 -14.02 -18.79 -16.82
N ALA A 19 -13.67 -17.55 -16.48
CA ALA A 19 -12.28 -17.15 -16.36
C ALA A 19 -11.58 -18.28 -15.59
N PRO A 20 -10.40 -18.75 -16.03
CA PRO A 20 -9.73 -19.86 -15.38
C PRO A 20 -9.70 -19.54 -13.89
N GLU A 21 -10.37 -20.37 -13.09
CA GLU A 21 -10.51 -20.08 -11.66
C GLU A 21 -9.12 -20.13 -11.07
N VAL A 22 -8.57 -18.94 -10.84
CA VAL A 22 -7.33 -18.79 -10.10
C VAL A 22 -7.60 -19.39 -8.72
N PRO A 23 -6.93 -20.48 -8.33
CA PRO A 23 -7.27 -21.19 -7.09
C PRO A 23 -6.89 -20.39 -5.83
N PHE A 24 -6.35 -19.18 -6.01
CA PHE A 24 -5.86 -18.30 -4.97
C PHE A 24 -6.25 -16.85 -5.29
N HIS A 25 -6.37 -16.07 -4.22
CA HIS A 25 -6.49 -14.64 -4.21
C HIS A 25 -5.18 -14.02 -3.75
N LEU A 26 -4.97 -12.76 -4.09
CA LEU A 26 -3.78 -12.01 -3.70
C LEU A 26 -4.15 -11.01 -2.63
N LEU A 27 -3.67 -11.25 -1.42
CA LEU A 27 -3.85 -10.38 -0.28
C LEU A 27 -2.64 -9.46 -0.17
N GLU A 28 -2.84 -8.19 -0.46
CA GLU A 28 -1.85 -7.14 -0.21
C GLU A 28 -2.00 -6.60 1.21
N ILE A 29 -0.89 -6.49 1.93
CA ILE A 29 -0.78 -5.73 3.17
C ILE A 29 0.39 -4.75 3.06
N THR A 30 0.14 -3.50 3.40
CA THR A 30 1.19 -2.49 3.55
C THR A 30 1.38 -2.23 5.03
N VAL A 31 2.59 -2.47 5.52
CA VAL A 31 3.02 -2.13 6.88
C VAL A 31 3.59 -0.71 6.83
N ILE A 32 2.79 0.27 7.25
CA ILE A 32 3.06 1.69 7.01
C ILE A 32 4.03 2.22 8.06
N SER A 33 3.61 2.23 9.33
CA SER A 33 4.36 2.81 10.44
C SER A 33 3.85 2.28 11.77
N ALA A 34 4.62 2.49 12.83
CA ALA A 34 4.13 2.35 14.19
C ALA A 34 4.39 3.62 15.00
N GLN A 35 3.62 3.80 16.07
CA GLN A 35 3.64 4.98 16.94
C GLN A 35 3.65 4.55 18.39
N ASP A 36 4.37 5.31 19.22
CA ASP A 36 4.43 5.14 20.68
C ASP A 36 4.75 3.70 21.09
N LEU A 37 5.66 3.05 20.36
CA LEU A 37 6.14 1.72 20.73
C LEU A 37 6.82 1.79 22.10
N HIS A 38 6.61 0.75 22.90
CA HIS A 38 7.24 0.67 24.21
C HIS A 38 8.77 0.78 24.10
N PRO A 39 9.41 1.72 24.82
CA PRO A 39 10.83 1.98 24.68
C PRO A 39 11.64 0.85 25.30
N TRP A 40 12.03 -0.12 24.48
CA TRP A 40 12.88 -1.25 24.91
C TRP A 40 14.32 -0.82 25.23
N SER A 41 14.81 0.23 24.59
CA SER A 41 16.14 0.81 24.80
C SER A 41 16.14 2.30 24.48
N ARG A 42 17.25 2.99 24.76
CA ARG A 42 17.42 4.42 24.41
C ARG A 42 17.36 4.68 22.90
N ARG A 43 17.74 3.69 22.08
CA ARG A 43 17.71 3.74 20.61
C ARG A 43 17.23 2.40 20.07
N VAL A 44 15.98 2.37 19.68
CA VAL A 44 15.33 1.24 19.03
C VAL A 44 15.53 1.36 17.53
N ARG A 45 15.92 0.25 16.89
CA ARG A 45 15.92 0.12 15.43
C ARG A 45 14.89 -0.93 15.10
N ALA A 46 13.73 -0.54 14.59
CA ALA A 46 12.60 -1.44 14.51
C ALA A 46 12.42 -1.99 13.09
N TYR A 47 12.02 -3.25 13.00
CA TYR A 47 11.48 -3.83 11.78
C TYR A 47 10.23 -4.64 12.13
N ALA A 48 9.38 -4.85 11.14
CA ALA A 48 8.22 -5.71 11.26
C ALA A 48 8.42 -6.99 10.44
N ALA A 49 7.82 -8.07 10.92
CA ALA A 49 7.66 -9.32 10.20
C ALA A 49 6.16 -9.61 10.09
N ALA A 50 5.68 -9.85 8.88
CA ALA A 50 4.28 -10.14 8.57
C ALA A 50 4.13 -11.53 7.97
N TRP A 51 3.07 -12.25 8.34
CA TRP A 51 2.76 -13.56 7.78
C TRP A 51 1.29 -13.92 7.90
N VAL A 52 0.82 -14.74 6.95
CA VAL A 52 -0.44 -15.49 7.09
C VAL A 52 -0.15 -16.84 7.75
N ARG A 53 0.80 -17.60 7.20
CA ARG A 53 1.29 -18.84 7.78
C ARG A 53 2.68 -18.64 8.42
N PRO A 54 2.95 -19.16 9.63
CA PRO A 54 4.18 -18.86 10.36
C PRO A 54 5.51 -19.23 9.66
N ASP A 55 5.45 -20.11 8.67
CA ASP A 55 6.58 -20.52 7.81
C ASP A 55 6.90 -19.49 6.72
N GLU A 56 5.99 -18.56 6.42
CA GLU A 56 6.09 -17.59 5.32
C GLU A 56 6.16 -16.17 5.83
N LYS A 57 7.24 -15.87 6.55
CA LYS A 57 7.48 -14.53 7.10
C LYS A 57 8.13 -13.63 6.07
N LEU A 58 7.51 -12.48 5.84
CA LEU A 58 8.08 -11.38 5.09
C LEU A 58 8.53 -10.30 6.08
N HIS A 59 9.65 -9.67 5.77
CA HIS A 59 10.29 -8.71 6.67
C HIS A 59 10.36 -7.33 6.02
N THR A 60 10.08 -6.30 6.82
CA THR A 60 10.34 -4.93 6.41
C THR A 60 11.83 -4.64 6.48
N GLN A 61 12.25 -3.53 5.88
CA GLN A 61 13.55 -2.96 6.20
C GLN A 61 13.61 -2.52 7.67
N VAL A 62 14.82 -2.41 8.21
CA VAL A 62 15.05 -1.89 9.55
C VAL A 62 15.01 -0.37 9.48
N ASP A 63 14.06 0.24 10.18
CA ASP A 63 14.09 1.68 10.43
C ASP A 63 15.13 1.98 11.51
N ARG A 64 16.05 2.89 11.17
CA ARG A 64 17.19 3.27 12.02
C ARG A 64 16.98 4.62 12.71
N SER A 65 16.02 5.42 12.26
CA SER A 65 15.82 6.80 12.73
C SER A 65 14.54 6.98 13.55
N GLY A 66 13.45 6.26 13.24
CA GLY A 66 12.15 6.49 13.88
C GLY A 66 12.06 6.10 15.35
N ASN A 67 13.01 5.33 15.88
CA ASN A 67 13.04 4.90 17.29
C ASN A 67 11.73 4.22 17.73
N THR A 68 10.94 4.86 18.61
CA THR A 68 9.62 4.38 19.05
C THR A 68 8.50 4.66 18.05
N ASN A 69 8.78 5.44 17.00
CA ASN A 69 7.85 5.83 15.94
C ASN A 69 8.36 5.42 14.55
N PRO A 70 8.57 4.12 14.30
CA PRO A 70 9.20 3.68 13.06
C PRO A 70 8.29 3.84 11.84
N THR A 71 8.91 4.09 10.68
CA THR A 71 8.20 4.13 9.38
C THR A 71 8.86 3.19 8.39
N TRP A 72 8.07 2.31 7.76
CA TRP A 72 8.56 1.29 6.82
C TRP A 72 7.96 1.46 5.43
N ASN A 73 6.64 1.63 5.36
CA ASN A 73 5.88 1.69 4.11
C ASN A 73 6.17 0.52 3.14
N ASP A 74 6.35 -0.68 3.71
CA ASP A 74 6.68 -1.89 2.96
C ASP A 74 5.42 -2.67 2.62
N LYS A 75 5.35 -3.14 1.38
CA LYS A 75 4.18 -3.83 0.81
C LYS A 75 4.45 -5.30 0.57
N PHE A 76 3.62 -6.14 1.19
CA PHE A 76 3.68 -7.59 1.12
C PHE A 76 2.45 -8.15 0.42
N VAL A 77 2.64 -9.23 -0.32
CA VAL A 77 1.57 -9.95 -1.02
C VAL A 77 1.60 -11.40 -0.57
N PHE A 78 0.43 -11.90 -0.17
CA PHE A 78 0.21 -13.29 0.24
C PHE A 78 -0.81 -13.95 -0.69
N ARG A 79 -0.52 -15.16 -1.14
CA ARG A 79 -1.45 -16.01 -1.88
C ARG A 79 -2.30 -16.75 -0.86
N VAL A 80 -3.61 -16.55 -0.93
CA VAL A 80 -4.57 -17.13 0.00
C VAL A 80 -5.72 -17.78 -0.74
N ASP A 81 -6.26 -18.88 -0.25
CA ASP A 81 -7.42 -19.51 -0.87
C ASP A 81 -8.72 -18.79 -0.49
N GLY A 82 -9.81 -19.11 -1.20
CA GLY A 82 -11.12 -18.53 -0.92
C GLY A 82 -11.71 -18.99 0.43
N ALA A 83 -11.31 -20.14 0.97
CA ALA A 83 -11.80 -20.64 2.26
C ALA A 83 -11.25 -19.81 3.42
N PHE A 84 -9.97 -19.43 3.34
CA PHE A 84 -9.32 -18.51 4.24
C PHE A 84 -10.04 -17.17 4.22
N LEU A 85 -10.31 -16.57 3.06
CA LEU A 85 -11.00 -15.28 3.02
C LEU A 85 -12.42 -15.29 3.61
N ARG A 86 -13.10 -16.44 3.59
CA ARG A 86 -14.45 -16.61 4.18
C ARG A 86 -14.45 -16.86 5.69
N SER A 87 -13.31 -17.19 6.28
CA SER A 87 -13.23 -17.46 7.72
C SER A 87 -13.14 -16.16 8.52
N ASP A 88 -13.99 -16.04 9.54
CA ASP A 88 -14.03 -14.88 10.46
C ASP A 88 -12.75 -14.72 11.29
N THR A 89 -11.97 -15.80 11.41
CA THR A 89 -10.73 -15.82 12.19
C THR A 89 -9.48 -15.52 11.36
N SER A 90 -9.64 -15.37 10.04
CA SER A 90 -8.55 -15.15 9.11
C SER A 90 -7.86 -13.83 9.35
N ALA A 91 -6.53 -13.91 9.48
CA ALA A 91 -5.74 -12.77 9.86
C ALA A 91 -4.35 -12.81 9.23
N VAL A 92 -3.81 -11.63 8.96
CA VAL A 92 -2.36 -11.45 8.81
C VAL A 92 -1.80 -11.09 10.19
N THR A 93 -0.79 -11.82 10.63
CA THR A 93 -0.09 -11.50 11.88
C THR A 93 1.10 -10.62 11.55
N VAL A 94 1.23 -9.49 12.25
CA VAL A 94 2.37 -8.59 12.16
C VAL A 94 3.06 -8.55 13.52
N SER A 95 4.35 -8.85 13.57
CA SER A 95 5.17 -8.73 14.77
C SER A 95 6.25 -7.69 14.58
N ILE A 96 6.49 -6.87 15.60
CA ILE A 96 7.47 -5.79 15.57
C ILE A 96 8.64 -6.19 16.47
N HIS A 97 9.85 -6.06 15.95
CA HIS A 97 11.09 -6.48 16.60
C HIS A 97 12.06 -5.32 16.73
N ALA A 98 12.88 -5.34 17.78
CA ALA A 98 14.02 -4.42 17.89
C ALA A 98 15.30 -5.10 17.37
N SER A 99 15.80 -4.62 16.24
CA SER A 99 17.04 -5.11 15.62
C SER A 99 18.24 -4.95 16.54
N ARG A 100 18.85 -6.08 16.89
CA ARG A 100 20.15 -6.15 17.55
C ARG A 100 21.28 -6.28 16.52
N PRO A 101 22.53 -6.01 16.92
CA PRO A 101 23.70 -6.36 16.11
C PRO A 101 23.71 -7.86 15.77
N ARG A 102 24.19 -8.22 14.57
CA ARG A 102 24.22 -9.63 14.10
C ARG A 102 25.01 -10.57 15.03
N LEU A 103 25.97 -10.04 15.77
CA LEU A 103 26.81 -10.79 16.72
C LEU A 103 26.16 -10.93 18.11
N ALA A 104 24.92 -10.48 18.29
CA ALA A 104 24.24 -10.59 19.58
C ALA A 104 23.90 -12.06 19.90
N PRO A 105 24.14 -12.52 21.15
CA PRO A 105 23.92 -13.92 21.54
C PRO A 105 22.44 -14.28 21.71
N ARG A 106 21.53 -13.29 21.64
CA ARG A 106 20.08 -13.50 21.81
C ARG A 106 19.33 -13.00 20.58
N PRO A 107 18.21 -13.66 20.20
CA PRO A 107 17.34 -13.22 19.12
C PRO A 107 16.80 -11.80 19.37
N ASP A 108 16.37 -11.11 18.33
CA ASP A 108 15.74 -9.80 18.47
C ASP A 108 14.52 -9.87 19.43
N PRO A 109 14.34 -8.91 20.34
CA PRO A 109 13.19 -8.90 21.23
C PRO A 109 11.94 -8.44 20.48
N VAL A 110 10.82 -9.10 20.75
CA VAL A 110 9.51 -8.74 20.22
C VAL A 110 8.95 -7.56 21.02
N LEU A 111 8.78 -6.42 20.37
CA LEU A 111 8.15 -5.22 20.95
C LEU A 111 6.63 -5.41 21.08
N GLY A 112 6.03 -6.08 20.11
CA GLY A 112 4.64 -6.49 20.17
C GLY A 112 4.16 -7.18 18.90
N VAL A 113 2.92 -7.65 18.95
CA VAL A 113 2.24 -8.39 17.88
C VAL A 113 0.85 -7.82 17.68
N VAL A 114 0.41 -7.81 16.43
CA VAL A 114 -0.92 -7.40 15.96
C VAL A 114 -1.48 -8.51 15.08
N ARG A 115 -2.76 -8.84 15.27
CA ARG A 115 -3.53 -9.70 14.35
C ARG A 115 -4.48 -8.82 13.55
N VAL A 116 -4.29 -8.77 12.25
CA VAL A 116 -5.10 -7.98 11.31
C VAL A 116 -6.20 -8.88 10.76
N LEU A 117 -7.40 -8.84 11.35
CA LEU A 117 -8.54 -9.67 10.93
C LEU A 117 -9.07 -9.21 9.57
N LEU A 118 -9.14 -10.11 8.59
CA LEU A 118 -9.45 -9.71 7.21
C LEU A 118 -10.91 -9.31 7.01
N CYS A 119 -11.84 -9.91 7.76
CA CYS A 119 -13.27 -9.58 7.70
C CYS A 119 -13.57 -8.09 7.94
N SER A 120 -12.71 -7.40 8.71
CA SER A 120 -12.88 -5.98 9.02
C SER A 120 -12.21 -5.03 8.01
N PHE A 121 -11.43 -5.57 7.06
CA PHE A 121 -10.49 -4.79 6.23
C PHE A 121 -10.79 -4.85 4.73
N LEU A 122 -11.59 -5.81 4.29
CA LEU A 122 -11.91 -6.00 2.89
C LEU A 122 -13.08 -5.10 2.42
N PRO A 123 -13.12 -4.72 1.13
CA PRO A 123 -12.17 -5.09 0.06
C PRO A 123 -10.84 -4.32 0.12
N ARG A 124 -10.82 -3.11 0.67
CA ARG A 124 -9.60 -2.32 0.89
C ARG A 124 -9.79 -1.28 1.98
N ARG A 125 -8.94 -1.28 3.01
CA ARG A 125 -9.02 -0.35 4.15
C ARG A 125 -7.64 -0.03 4.72
N VAL A 126 -7.53 1.15 5.31
CA VAL A 126 -6.40 1.57 6.15
C VAL A 126 -6.89 1.62 7.60
N ALA A 127 -6.09 1.13 8.54
CA ALA A 127 -6.43 1.24 9.95
C ALA A 127 -5.20 1.37 10.86
N ALA A 128 -5.45 1.92 12.04
CA ALA A 128 -4.55 1.96 13.17
C ALA A 128 -4.95 0.85 14.16
N LEU A 129 -4.02 -0.04 14.47
CA LEU A 129 -4.25 -1.22 15.30
C LEU A 129 -3.38 -1.20 16.55
N GLN A 130 -3.97 -1.55 17.70
CA GLN A 130 -3.24 -1.63 18.96
C GLN A 130 -2.19 -2.76 18.91
N VAL A 131 -0.92 -2.39 19.03
CA VAL A 131 0.19 -3.33 19.27
C VAL A 131 0.08 -3.87 20.68
N ARG A 132 0.15 -5.19 20.83
CA ARG A 132 0.08 -5.87 22.13
C ARG A 132 1.30 -6.71 22.42
N ARG A 133 1.73 -6.75 23.68
CA ARG A 133 2.79 -7.66 24.11
C ARG A 133 2.30 -9.11 24.02
N PRO A 134 3.06 -10.07 23.45
CA PRO A 134 2.59 -11.44 23.22
C PRO A 134 2.05 -12.15 24.47
N ALA A 135 2.79 -12.08 25.58
CA ALA A 135 2.43 -12.81 26.80
C ALA A 135 1.40 -12.08 27.68
N SER A 136 1.54 -10.75 27.82
CA SER A 136 0.73 -9.98 28.78
C SER A 136 -0.43 -9.23 28.14
N LEU A 137 -0.55 -9.23 26.81
CA LEU A 137 -1.53 -8.49 26.01
C LEU A 137 -1.60 -6.97 26.30
N ARG A 138 -0.62 -6.44 27.04
CA ARG A 138 -0.52 -5.02 27.38
C ARG A 138 -0.37 -4.20 26.09
N PRO A 139 -1.07 -3.07 25.97
CA PRO A 139 -0.84 -2.08 24.91
C PRO A 139 0.63 -1.66 24.86
N GLN A 140 1.24 -1.69 23.67
CA GLN A 140 2.66 -1.34 23.42
C GLN A 140 2.80 -0.43 22.19
N GLY A 141 1.83 0.47 21.97
CA GLY A 141 1.81 1.40 20.83
C GLY A 141 0.80 1.03 19.74
N ILE A 142 0.82 1.74 18.62
CA ILE A 142 -0.15 1.65 17.54
C ILE A 142 0.58 1.29 16.23
N LEU A 143 0.00 0.41 15.43
CA LEU A 143 0.49 0.00 14.12
C LEU A 143 -0.48 0.49 13.04
N ASN A 144 0.01 1.27 12.09
CA ASN A 144 -0.74 1.70 10.91
C ASN A 144 -0.52 0.72 9.76
N VAL A 145 -1.60 0.17 9.22
CA VAL A 145 -1.57 -0.79 8.11
C VAL A 145 -2.62 -0.45 7.06
N ALA A 146 -2.35 -0.82 5.82
CA ALA A 146 -3.35 -0.92 4.76
C ALA A 146 -3.48 -2.38 4.31
N VAL A 147 -4.69 -2.80 3.99
CA VAL A 147 -4.98 -4.13 3.46
C VAL A 147 -5.85 -3.99 2.23
N ALA A 148 -5.58 -4.79 1.19
CA ALA A 148 -6.36 -4.84 -0.02
C ALA A 148 -6.35 -6.26 -0.62
N LEU A 149 -7.43 -6.64 -1.29
CA LEU A 149 -7.38 -7.74 -2.25
C LEU A 149 -7.00 -7.20 -3.63
N LEU A 150 -5.92 -7.76 -4.19
CA LEU A 150 -5.51 -7.48 -5.55
C LEU A 150 -6.24 -8.40 -6.50
N ASP A 151 -6.67 -7.84 -7.62
CA ASP A 151 -7.15 -8.61 -8.75
C ASP A 151 -5.93 -9.31 -9.40
N PRO A 152 -5.93 -10.65 -9.49
CA PRO A 152 -4.87 -11.42 -10.13
C PRO A 152 -4.61 -11.02 -11.58
N TYR A 153 -5.57 -10.44 -12.28
CA TYR A 153 -5.45 -10.00 -13.68
C TYR A 153 -4.81 -8.61 -13.85
N ILE A 154 -4.83 -7.76 -12.82
CA ILE A 154 -4.17 -6.44 -12.85
C ILE A 154 -2.64 -6.59 -12.86
N LEU A 155 -2.14 -7.64 -12.21
CA LEU A 155 -0.76 -8.06 -12.34
C LEU A 155 -0.66 -8.90 -13.61
N SER A 156 -0.28 -8.28 -14.74
CA SER A 156 -0.11 -8.90 -16.06
C SER A 156 0.98 -10.01 -16.14
N MET A 157 1.33 -10.62 -15.00
CA MET A 157 2.31 -11.68 -14.83
C MET A 157 1.62 -13.03 -14.56
N PRO A 158 2.25 -14.16 -14.95
CA PRO A 158 1.83 -15.47 -14.49
C PRO A 158 2.25 -15.62 -13.02
N LEU A 159 1.49 -14.98 -12.11
CA LEU A 159 1.70 -15.11 -10.68
C LEU A 159 1.54 -16.55 -10.20
N SER A 160 0.99 -17.44 -11.04
CA SER A 160 1.06 -18.90 -10.89
C SER A 160 2.45 -19.35 -10.39
N ARG A 161 3.53 -18.77 -10.92
CA ARG A 161 4.93 -19.10 -10.59
C ARG A 161 5.55 -18.29 -9.43
N ALA A 162 4.87 -17.26 -8.93
CA ALA A 162 5.37 -16.48 -7.79
C ALA A 162 5.34 -17.31 -6.49
N PRO A 163 6.23 -17.06 -5.52
CA PRO A 163 6.14 -17.74 -4.23
C PRO A 163 4.83 -17.38 -3.50
N PRO A 164 4.39 -18.19 -2.53
CA PRO A 164 3.16 -17.97 -1.77
C PRO A 164 3.14 -16.67 -0.98
N ALA A 165 4.30 -16.13 -0.60
CA ALA A 165 4.44 -14.81 -0.01
C ALA A 165 5.64 -14.09 -0.64
N PHE A 166 5.48 -12.83 -1.03
CA PHE A 166 6.57 -11.99 -1.55
C PHE A 166 6.38 -10.51 -1.24
N VAL A 167 7.47 -9.75 -1.37
CA VAL A 167 7.44 -8.29 -1.29
C VAL A 167 7.26 -7.74 -2.71
N LEU A 168 6.31 -6.83 -2.92
CA LEU A 168 5.96 -6.39 -4.28
C LEU A 168 7.14 -5.77 -5.03
N LYS A 169 8.03 -5.09 -4.32
CA LYS A 169 9.24 -4.46 -4.89
C LYS A 169 10.30 -5.45 -5.38
N ASP A 170 10.24 -6.70 -4.94
CA ASP A 170 11.20 -7.75 -5.32
C ASP A 170 10.72 -8.54 -6.56
N LEU A 171 9.49 -8.29 -7.03
CA LEU A 171 8.99 -8.93 -8.24
C LEU A 171 9.71 -8.31 -9.45
N PRO A 172 10.36 -9.10 -10.31
CA PRO A 172 10.89 -8.56 -11.55
C PRO A 172 9.68 -8.15 -12.39
N MET A 173 9.29 -6.86 -12.40
CA MET A 173 8.38 -6.36 -13.43
C MET A 173 8.94 -6.84 -14.76
N ALA A 174 8.14 -7.57 -15.53
CA ALA A 174 8.58 -8.24 -16.75
C ALA A 174 9.46 -7.29 -17.55
N ALA A 175 10.78 -7.51 -17.47
CA ALA A 175 11.71 -6.77 -18.30
C ALA A 175 11.24 -7.02 -19.74
N PRO A 176 11.24 -5.99 -20.61
CA PRO A 176 10.91 -6.20 -22.01
C PRO A 176 11.71 -7.41 -22.50
N ARG A 177 11.04 -8.40 -23.09
CA ARG A 177 11.74 -9.57 -23.64
C ARG A 177 12.86 -9.02 -24.53
N PRO A 178 14.12 -9.43 -24.35
CA PRO A 178 15.14 -9.04 -25.31
C PRO A 178 14.66 -9.53 -26.67
N ARG A 179 14.53 -8.60 -27.63
CA ARG A 179 14.20 -8.95 -29.02
C ARG A 179 15.18 -10.03 -29.46
N PRO A 180 14.73 -11.11 -30.12
CA PRO A 180 15.63 -12.18 -30.53
C PRO A 180 16.75 -11.59 -31.39
N VAL A 181 17.97 -11.67 -30.88
CA VAL A 181 19.18 -11.31 -31.61
C VAL A 181 19.67 -12.59 -32.29
N ASN A 182 19.90 -12.52 -33.59
CA ASN A 182 20.56 -13.60 -34.32
C ASN A 182 22.03 -13.72 -33.87
N ARG A 183 22.69 -14.85 -34.19
CA ARG A 183 24.08 -15.13 -33.77
C ARG A 183 25.13 -14.08 -34.17
N SER A 184 24.77 -13.11 -35.01
CA SER A 184 25.62 -12.01 -35.47
C SER A 184 25.31 -10.65 -34.81
N GLY A 185 24.38 -10.58 -33.85
CA GLY A 185 24.12 -9.35 -33.08
C GLY A 185 23.37 -8.25 -33.85
N LYS A 186 22.77 -8.55 -35.00
CA LYS A 186 22.02 -7.56 -35.80
C LYS A 186 20.53 -7.62 -35.44
N ARG A 187 19.93 -6.46 -35.15
CA ARG A 187 18.48 -6.31 -34.95
C ARG A 187 17.76 -6.74 -36.23
N ILE A 188 16.73 -7.58 -36.08
CA ILE A 188 15.79 -7.91 -37.15
C ILE A 188 14.74 -6.81 -37.09
N ASP A 189 14.74 -5.93 -38.09
CA ASP A 189 13.60 -5.07 -38.37
C ASP A 189 12.68 -5.93 -39.24
N GLU A 190 11.47 -6.21 -38.76
CA GLU A 190 10.45 -6.95 -39.49
C GLU A 190 9.97 -6.03 -40.62
N GLU A 191 10.25 -6.43 -41.86
CA GLU A 191 9.70 -5.82 -43.07
C GLU A 191 8.19 -6.08 -43.07
N GLU A 192 7.39 -5.01 -42.98
CA GLU A 192 5.93 -5.08 -43.15
C GLU A 192 5.65 -5.36 -44.65
N GLU A 193 4.88 -6.42 -44.91
CA GLU A 193 4.40 -6.78 -46.24
C GLU A 193 3.39 -5.74 -46.75
N ASP A 194 3.63 -5.27 -47.97
CA ASP A 194 2.76 -4.40 -48.76
C ASP A 194 1.46 -5.13 -49.13
N ASP A 195 0.31 -4.55 -48.77
CA ASP A 195 -0.99 -4.85 -49.40
C ASP A 195 -1.51 -3.55 -50.07
N ASP A 196 -1.61 -3.60 -51.39
CA ASP A 196 -2.15 -2.57 -52.28
C ASP A 196 -3.67 -2.38 -52.10
N ASP A 197 -4.15 -1.13 -51.94
CA ASP A 197 -5.47 -0.70 -52.47
C ASP A 197 -5.60 0.83 -52.63
N GLU A 198 -5.53 1.25 -53.90
CA GLU A 198 -6.26 2.33 -54.60
C GLU A 198 -6.72 3.62 -53.87
N GLY A 199 -6.01 4.72 -54.17
CA GLY A 199 -6.57 5.91 -54.83
C GLY A 199 -7.59 6.82 -54.11
N PHE A 200 -7.12 7.94 -53.54
CA PHE A 200 -7.85 9.22 -53.65
C PHE A 200 -6.96 10.47 -53.45
N GLU A 201 -7.14 11.39 -54.39
CA GLU A 201 -6.65 12.76 -54.65
C GLU A 201 -5.74 13.53 -53.66
N GLN A 202 -4.79 14.26 -54.27
CA GLN A 202 -3.80 15.17 -53.71
C GLN A 202 -4.41 16.46 -53.16
N ASP A 203 -3.96 16.88 -51.97
CA ASP A 203 -4.06 18.27 -51.51
C ASP A 203 -2.70 18.69 -50.89
N PRO A 204 -1.96 19.66 -51.47
CA PRO A 204 -0.54 19.86 -51.17
C PRO A 204 -0.33 20.99 -50.15
N GLU A 205 -0.72 20.83 -48.89
CA GLU A 205 -0.30 21.77 -47.84
C GLU A 205 -0.42 21.14 -46.44
N LYS A 206 0.63 20.44 -46.00
CA LYS A 206 0.94 20.16 -44.57
C LYS A 206 2.29 19.45 -44.40
N GLY A 207 3.34 20.07 -44.92
CA GLY A 207 4.71 19.82 -44.47
C GLY A 207 5.06 20.76 -43.34
N ALA A 208 5.01 20.29 -42.09
CA ALA A 208 5.82 20.72 -40.93
C ALA A 208 5.08 20.47 -39.61
N LEU A 209 5.65 19.60 -38.77
CA LEU A 209 5.93 19.79 -37.34
C LEU A 209 6.08 18.43 -36.65
N MET A 210 7.17 17.71 -36.98
CA MET A 210 7.80 16.85 -36.00
C MET A 210 8.58 17.76 -35.05
N VAL A 211 8.06 18.00 -33.84
CA VAL A 211 8.85 18.62 -32.77
C VAL A 211 9.60 17.50 -32.07
N ASP A 212 10.89 17.42 -32.40
CA ASP A 212 11.89 16.67 -31.66
C ASP A 212 11.83 17.06 -30.17
N ARG A 213 11.63 16.06 -29.31
CA ARG A 213 11.61 16.22 -27.84
C ARG A 213 13.03 16.23 -27.26
N SER A 214 13.87 17.14 -27.75
CA SER A 214 15.22 17.39 -27.25
C SER A 214 15.37 18.87 -26.87
N GLY A 215 14.56 19.31 -25.90
CA GLY A 215 14.70 20.61 -25.24
C GLY A 215 15.83 20.61 -24.19
N PRO A 216 16.60 21.71 -24.01
CA PRO A 216 17.69 21.81 -23.04
C PRO A 216 17.24 21.59 -21.59
N LEU A 217 18.08 20.92 -20.80
CA LEU A 217 17.86 20.52 -19.39
C LEU A 217 17.41 21.67 -18.46
N GLU A 218 17.78 22.91 -18.79
CA GLU A 218 17.44 24.11 -18.03
C GLU A 218 15.96 24.53 -18.15
N GLU A 219 15.32 24.22 -19.27
CA GLU A 219 13.91 24.56 -19.52
C GLU A 219 12.97 23.63 -18.75
N ARG A 220 13.35 22.34 -18.65
CA ARG A 220 12.69 21.35 -17.78
C ARG A 220 12.80 21.73 -16.31
N ARG A 221 14.00 22.11 -15.85
CA ARG A 221 14.20 22.61 -14.46
C ARG A 221 13.36 23.85 -14.19
N SER A 222 13.22 24.73 -15.18
CA SER A 222 12.40 25.94 -15.07
C SER A 222 10.90 25.63 -15.05
N ALA A 223 10.43 24.65 -15.81
CA ALA A 223 9.05 24.17 -15.77
C ALA A 223 8.73 23.49 -14.44
N GLU A 224 9.60 22.59 -13.97
CA GLU A 224 9.48 21.92 -12.67
C GLU A 224 9.49 22.93 -11.51
N MET A 225 10.31 23.99 -11.59
CA MET A 225 10.35 25.02 -10.57
C MET A 225 9.07 25.88 -10.54
N ARG A 226 8.43 26.13 -11.70
CA ARG A 226 7.14 26.82 -11.77
C ARG A 226 6.03 25.96 -11.18
N GLU A 227 5.96 24.70 -11.58
CA GLU A 227 4.99 23.74 -11.06
C GLU A 227 5.12 23.56 -9.55
N ARG A 228 6.37 23.49 -9.04
CA ARG A 228 6.64 23.43 -7.60
C ARG A 228 6.11 24.65 -6.84
N ARG A 229 6.27 25.86 -7.39
CA ARG A 229 5.75 27.10 -6.78
C ARG A 229 4.22 27.15 -6.79
N GLU A 230 3.59 26.68 -7.86
CA GLU A 230 2.14 26.59 -7.92
C GLU A 230 1.60 25.62 -6.87
N LEU A 231 2.27 24.48 -6.68
CA LEU A 231 1.91 23.51 -5.64
C LEU A 231 2.13 24.08 -4.24
N GLU A 232 3.23 24.77 -3.98
CA GLU A 232 3.47 25.44 -2.69
C GLU A 232 2.41 26.51 -2.39
N SER A 233 2.01 27.30 -3.39
CA SER A 233 0.91 28.27 -3.27
C SER A 233 -0.43 27.58 -2.97
N LYS A 234 -0.74 26.48 -3.66
CA LYS A 234 -1.95 25.68 -3.39
C LYS A 234 -1.92 25.09 -1.97
N ILE A 235 -0.76 24.63 -1.50
CA ILE A 235 -0.59 24.11 -0.13
C ILE A 235 -0.82 25.21 0.91
N GLU A 236 -0.26 26.41 0.74
CA GLU A 236 -0.49 27.53 1.66
C GLU A 236 -1.94 28.01 1.65
N LYS A 237 -2.57 28.03 0.46
CA LYS A 237 -4.00 28.30 0.33
C LYS A 237 -4.83 27.26 1.09
N TRP A 238 -4.52 25.97 0.95
CA TRP A 238 -5.24 24.93 1.66
C TRP A 238 -4.98 24.96 3.17
N LYS A 239 -3.77 25.32 3.62
CA LYS A 239 -3.49 25.51 5.05
C LYS A 239 -4.28 26.67 5.65
N THR A 240 -4.50 27.74 4.88
CA THR A 240 -5.30 28.88 5.32
C THR A 240 -6.80 28.57 5.29
N GLU A 241 -7.28 27.80 4.31
CA GLU A 241 -8.67 27.30 4.27
C GLU A 241 -8.97 26.23 5.35
N LEU A 242 -7.97 25.43 5.74
CA LEU A 242 -8.05 24.40 6.78
C LEU A 242 -7.54 24.89 8.14
N SER A 243 -7.50 26.20 8.38
CA SER A 243 -7.34 26.77 9.72
C SER A 243 -8.71 27.24 10.22
N PRO A 244 -9.55 26.36 10.81
CA PRO A 244 -10.75 26.82 11.49
C PRO A 244 -10.29 27.56 12.74
N GLU A 245 -10.80 28.79 12.90
CA GLU A 245 -10.77 29.55 14.14
C GLU A 245 -11.25 28.67 15.31
N HIS A 246 -10.32 28.09 16.06
CA HIS A 246 -10.63 27.40 17.32
C HIS A 246 -9.97 28.04 18.54
N ASP A 247 -9.46 29.27 18.38
CA ASP A 247 -8.78 30.02 19.45
C ASP A 247 -9.73 30.88 20.31
N ALA A 248 -11.04 30.89 20.05
CA ALA A 248 -12.01 31.69 20.81
C ALA A 248 -12.63 30.95 22.02
N ALA A 249 -12.51 29.62 22.11
CA ALA A 249 -13.19 28.84 23.15
C ALA A 249 -12.36 28.66 24.44
N GLU A 250 -11.03 28.69 24.37
CA GLU A 250 -10.18 28.35 25.53
C GLU A 250 -9.99 29.51 26.53
N ARG A 251 -10.30 30.76 26.14
CA ARG A 251 -10.19 31.92 27.05
C ARG A 251 -11.38 32.12 27.98
N LYS A 252 -12.51 31.43 27.78
CA LYS A 252 -13.69 31.54 28.68
C LYS A 252 -13.69 30.55 29.84
N SER A 253 -12.93 29.45 29.77
CA SER A 253 -12.82 28.48 30.87
C SER A 253 -11.92 28.96 32.02
N ARG A 254 -10.93 29.84 31.74
CA ARG A 254 -10.05 30.42 32.77
C ARG A 254 -10.61 31.62 33.54
N SER A 255 -11.69 32.25 33.04
CA SER A 255 -12.30 33.44 33.67
C SER A 255 -13.32 33.10 34.78
N ARG A 256 -13.91 31.89 34.76
CA ARG A 256 -14.89 31.47 35.79
C ARG A 256 -14.26 30.89 37.08
N SER A 257 -12.94 30.74 37.16
CA SER A 257 -12.25 30.17 38.33
C SER A 257 -11.58 31.21 39.25
N ARG A 258 -11.94 32.49 39.14
CA ARG A 258 -11.44 33.57 40.02
C ARG A 258 -12.56 34.46 40.56
N ARG A 259 -13.49 33.88 41.31
CA ARG A 259 -14.36 34.58 42.26
C ARG A 259 -14.82 33.58 43.32
N SER A 260 -14.80 34.00 44.60
CA SER A 260 -14.99 33.22 45.84
C SER A 260 -13.68 32.60 46.36
N SER A 261 -13.13 32.90 47.53
CA SER A 261 -13.57 33.72 48.67
C SER A 261 -12.37 33.99 49.59
N CYS A 262 -12.15 35.25 49.97
CA CYS A 262 -11.41 35.61 51.18
C CYS A 262 -12.45 35.94 52.25
N PHE A 263 -12.49 35.20 53.37
CA PHE A 263 -12.88 35.62 54.74
C PHE A 263 -13.06 34.32 55.57
N CYS A 264 -12.15 33.96 56.47
CA CYS A 264 -12.04 34.35 57.90
C CYS A 264 -12.60 33.28 58.85
N GLY A 265 -11.79 32.87 59.83
CA GLY A 265 -12.24 32.27 61.10
C GLY A 265 -11.78 30.82 61.37
N GLY A 266 -10.72 30.67 62.16
CA GLY A 266 -10.61 29.53 63.10
C GLY A 266 -11.58 29.73 64.29
N PRO A 267 -11.65 28.83 65.31
CA PRO A 267 -10.49 28.11 65.88
C PRO A 267 -10.77 26.64 66.30
N ASP A 268 -9.70 26.05 66.86
CA ASP A 268 -9.66 25.08 67.97
C ASP A 268 -10.19 23.66 67.79
N TRP A 269 -9.26 22.69 67.88
CA TRP A 269 -9.52 21.40 68.49
C TRP A 269 -8.30 20.97 69.32
N GLU A 270 -8.39 21.15 70.63
CA GLU A 270 -7.71 20.30 71.61
C GLU A 270 -8.72 19.22 72.05
N ARG A 271 -8.39 17.95 71.82
CA ARG A 271 -8.39 16.85 72.80
C ARG A 271 -8.24 15.50 72.10
#